data_AF-A0A485M8B5-F1
#
_entry.id   AF-A0A485M8B5-F1
#
_cell.length_a   1.000
_cell.length_b   1.000
_cell.length_c   1.000
_cell.angle_alpha   90.00
_cell.angle_beta   90.00
_cell.angle_gamma   90.00
#
_symmetry.space_group_name_H-M   'P 1'
#
loop_
_entity.id
_entity.type
_entity.pdbx_description
1 polymer ?
#
loop_
_entity_poly.entity_id
_entity_poly.type
_entity_poly.pdbx_seq_one_letter_code
_entity_poly.pdbx_strand_id
1 'polypeptide(L)'
;MRRYNVYTFLPGIGRYEIIKENPHQTGVSQEDYWKECFSWQDLKKIVPYFRSQGWRVSVEPLSEDEAIDKLHIFSITYGINHDFRILNISGMRVIMARDFGIRRAIKESYNPIGY
;
A
#
# COMPACT_ATOMS: atom_id res chain seq x y z
N MET A 1 -13.09 8.31 13.03
CA MET A 1 -13.53 8.47 11.62
C MET A 1 -13.10 7.23 10.84
N ARG A 2 -13.86 6.75 9.85
CA ARG A 2 -13.48 5.54 9.09
C ARG A 2 -12.39 5.85 8.06
N ARG A 3 -11.39 4.98 7.96
CA ARG A 3 -10.34 5.00 6.93
C ARG A 3 -10.50 3.81 5.99
N TYR A 4 -9.71 3.78 4.93
CA TYR A 4 -9.80 2.76 3.91
C TYR A 4 -8.42 2.32 3.45
N ASN A 5 -8.24 1.01 3.38
CA ASN A 5 -7.18 0.37 2.64
C ASN A 5 -7.60 0.28 1.18
N VAL A 6 -6.65 0.55 0.29
CA VAL A 6 -6.91 0.51 -1.14
C VAL A 6 -5.92 -0.41 -1.80
N TYR A 7 -6.43 -1.27 -2.67
CA TYR A 7 -5.62 -2.15 -3.48
C TYR A 7 -6.01 -1.97 -4.93
N THR A 8 -5.04 -2.08 -5.82
CA THR A 8 -5.28 -2.12 -7.25
C THR A 8 -4.73 -3.39 -7.85
N PHE A 9 -5.36 -3.88 -8.91
CA PHE A 9 -4.94 -5.06 -9.64
C PHE A 9 -4.65 -4.69 -11.08
N LEU A 10 -3.39 -4.84 -11.45
CA LEU A 10 -2.90 -4.61 -12.80
C LEU A 10 -2.99 -5.93 -13.57
N PRO A 11 -3.75 -6.00 -14.68
CA PRO A 11 -3.84 -7.20 -15.51
C PRO A 11 -2.45 -7.71 -15.91
N GLY A 12 -2.20 -9.00 -15.70
CA GLY A 12 -0.92 -9.65 -16.04
C GLY A 12 0.24 -9.39 -15.08
N ILE A 13 0.10 -8.47 -14.11
CA ILE A 13 1.17 -8.12 -13.17
C ILE A 13 0.84 -8.60 -11.75
N GLY A 14 -0.35 -8.27 -11.25
CA GLY A 14 -0.81 -8.69 -9.92
C GLY A 14 -1.43 -7.56 -9.08
N ARG A 15 -1.53 -7.82 -7.78
CA ARG A 15 -2.11 -6.92 -6.79
C ARG A 15 -1.04 -5.97 -6.24
N TYR A 16 -1.42 -4.73 -6.02
CA TYR A 16 -0.64 -3.71 -5.34
C TYR A 16 -1.45 -3.14 -4.19
N GLU A 17 -0.80 -2.96 -3.05
CA GLU A 17 -1.27 -2.09 -1.98
C GLU A 17 -1.00 -0.63 -2.35
N ILE A 18 -1.97 0.23 -2.07
CA ILE A 18 -1.88 1.66 -2.28
C ILE A 18 -1.75 2.33 -0.92
N ILE A 19 -0.73 3.16 -0.78
CA ILE A 19 -0.36 3.82 0.47
C ILE A 19 -0.28 5.32 0.21
N LYS A 20 -0.93 6.14 1.03
CA LYS A 20 -0.78 7.59 0.94
C LYS A 20 0.50 7.99 1.65
N GLU A 21 1.36 8.76 1.01
CA GLU A 21 2.61 9.21 1.63
C GLU A 21 2.30 10.08 2.87
N ASN A 22 2.94 9.76 4.01
CA ASN A 22 2.88 10.56 5.21
C ASN A 22 4.15 11.43 5.32
N PRO A 23 4.07 12.75 5.07
CA PRO A 23 5.22 13.64 5.15
C PRO A 23 5.70 13.90 6.58
N HIS A 24 4.89 13.56 7.58
CA HIS A 24 5.17 13.79 9.00
C HIS A 24 5.06 12.47 9.75
N GLN A 25 6.01 11.59 9.49
CA GLN A 25 6.15 10.35 10.25
C GLN A 25 6.43 10.65 11.72
N THR A 26 5.69 9.99 12.58
CA THR A 26 5.80 10.11 14.04
C THR A 26 6.72 9.06 14.64
N GLY A 27 7.03 8.00 13.90
CA GLY A 27 7.77 6.84 14.39
C GLY A 27 6.89 5.86 15.16
N VAL A 28 5.62 6.20 15.40
CA VAL A 28 4.63 5.31 15.99
C VAL A 28 3.91 4.60 14.84
N SER A 29 4.25 3.32 14.65
CA SER A 29 3.76 2.50 13.54
C SER A 29 2.25 2.60 13.30
N GLN A 30 1.46 2.50 14.37
CA GLN A 30 0.00 2.55 14.27
C GLN A 30 -0.49 3.93 13.79
N GLU A 31 0.07 5.01 14.33
CA GLU A 31 -0.32 6.37 13.93
C GLU A 31 0.07 6.66 12.50
N ASP A 32 1.27 6.24 12.10
CA ASP A 32 1.77 6.43 10.75
C ASP A 32 0.94 5.62 9.75
N TYR A 33 0.66 4.34 10.03
CA TYR A 33 -0.24 3.52 9.23
C TYR A 33 -1.63 4.16 9.09
N TRP A 34 -2.22 4.66 10.18
CA TRP A 34 -3.53 5.33 10.14
C TRP A 34 -3.51 6.61 9.30
N LYS A 35 -2.42 7.40 9.37
CA LYS A 35 -2.20 8.59 8.56
C LYS A 35 -2.00 8.25 7.08
N GLU A 36 -1.39 7.11 6.78
CA GLU A 36 -1.12 6.59 5.44
C GLU A 36 -2.38 5.95 4.79
N CYS A 37 -3.41 5.66 5.58
CA CYS A 37 -4.71 5.20 5.07
C CYS A 37 -5.55 6.32 4.43
N PHE A 38 -6.46 5.93 3.53
CA PHE A 38 -7.28 6.86 2.75
C PHE A 38 -8.53 7.30 3.51
N SER A 39 -8.89 8.57 3.40
CA SER A 39 -10.21 9.07 3.79
C SER A 39 -11.22 8.90 2.65
N TRP A 40 -12.52 9.09 2.94
CA TRP A 40 -13.55 9.09 1.90
C TRP A 40 -13.32 10.15 0.82
N GLN A 41 -12.79 11.31 1.17
CA GLN A 41 -12.49 12.37 0.20
C GLN A 41 -11.30 12.00 -0.70
N ASP A 42 -10.34 11.26 -0.15
CA ASP A 42 -9.20 10.78 -0.93
C ASP A 42 -9.65 9.73 -1.95
N LEU A 43 -10.53 8.80 -1.55
CA LEU A 43 -11.08 7.77 -2.44
C LEU A 43 -11.76 8.34 -3.69
N LYS A 44 -12.49 9.46 -3.54
CA LYS A 44 -13.13 10.15 -4.67
C LYS A 44 -12.13 10.66 -5.72
N LYS A 45 -10.87 10.84 -5.35
CA LYS A 45 -9.79 11.25 -6.27
C LYS A 45 -9.05 10.05 -6.83
N ILE A 46 -8.65 9.12 -5.97
CA ILE A 46 -7.76 8.02 -6.38
C ILE A 46 -8.49 6.88 -7.11
N VAL A 47 -9.73 6.55 -6.74
CA VAL A 47 -10.47 5.43 -7.36
C VAL A 47 -10.76 5.72 -8.84
N PRO A 48 -11.26 6.92 -9.23
CA PRO A 48 -11.43 7.24 -10.65
C PRO A 48 -10.13 7.24 -11.43
N TYR A 49 -9.02 7.70 -10.83
CA TYR A 49 -7.70 7.67 -11.46
C TYR A 49 -7.28 6.23 -11.81
N PHE A 50 -7.33 5.30 -10.87
CA PHE A 50 -6.94 3.91 -11.17
C PHE A 50 -7.89 3.23 -12.16
N ARG A 51 -9.20 3.52 -12.08
CA ARG A 51 -10.19 3.00 -13.03
C ARG A 51 -9.99 3.55 -14.45
N SER A 52 -9.54 4.80 -14.61
CA SER A 52 -9.26 5.37 -15.94
C SER A 52 -8.05 4.70 -16.61
N GLN A 53 -7.15 4.10 -15.83
CA GLN A 53 -6.05 3.27 -16.34
C GLN A 53 -6.50 1.84 -16.70
N GLY A 54 -7.79 1.52 -16.55
CA GLY A 54 -8.32 0.17 -16.76
C GLY A 54 -7.99 -0.81 -15.62
N TRP A 55 -7.56 -0.31 -14.45
CA TRP A 55 -7.19 -1.17 -13.33
C TRP A 55 -8.38 -1.45 -12.42
N ARG A 56 -8.41 -2.66 -11.86
CA ARG A 56 -9.43 -3.05 -10.89
C ARG A 56 -9.03 -2.55 -9.51
N VAL A 57 -9.96 -1.94 -8.78
CA VAL A 57 -9.71 -1.37 -7.46
C VAL A 57 -10.55 -2.09 -6.42
N SER A 58 -9.91 -2.54 -5.33
CA SER A 58 -10.57 -3.01 -4.12
C SER A 58 -10.41 -1.97 -3.01
N VAL A 59 -11.48 -1.70 -2.29
CA VAL A 59 -11.48 -0.77 -1.16
C VAL A 59 -11.99 -1.53 0.05
N GLU A 60 -11.13 -1.66 1.05
CA GLU A 60 -11.45 -2.34 2.30
C GLU A 60 -11.59 -1.27 3.38
N PRO A 61 -12.76 -1.19 4.05
CA PRO A 61 -12.91 -0.28 5.15
C PRO A 61 -12.03 -0.69 6.33
N LEU A 62 -11.56 0.30 7.09
CA LEU A 62 -10.70 0.11 8.25
C LEU A 62 -11.20 0.98 9.41
N SER A 63 -11.42 0.35 10.57
CA SER A 63 -11.63 1.04 11.85
C SER A 63 -10.30 1.36 12.53
N GLU A 64 -10.33 2.28 13.49
CA GLU A 64 -9.12 2.69 14.22
C GLU A 64 -8.58 1.55 15.11
N ASP A 65 -9.48 0.74 15.68
CA ASP A 65 -9.11 -0.44 16.45
C ASP A 65 -8.46 -1.53 15.57
N GLU A 66 -8.96 -1.71 14.35
CA GLU A 66 -8.38 -2.64 13.37
C GLU A 66 -6.99 -2.20 12.88
N ALA A 67 -6.65 -0.91 13.01
CA ALA A 67 -5.38 -0.36 12.57
C ALA A 67 -4.22 -0.69 13.53
N ILE A 68 -4.51 -1.03 14.80
CA ILE A 68 -3.50 -1.33 15.83
C ILE A 68 -2.55 -2.44 15.38
N ASP A 69 -3.10 -3.51 14.79
CA ASP A 69 -2.34 -4.70 14.40
C ASP A 69 -1.98 -4.72 12.90
N LYS A 70 -2.06 -3.57 12.22
CA LYS A 70 -1.84 -3.48 10.77
C LYS A 70 -0.58 -2.69 10.45
N LEU A 71 0.07 -3.15 9.40
CA LEU A 71 1.26 -2.57 8.81
C LEU A 71 1.12 -2.64 7.30
N HIS A 72 1.54 -1.59 6.61
CA HIS A 72 1.63 -1.62 5.17
C HIS A 72 2.74 -2.59 4.74
N ILE A 73 2.55 -3.27 3.62
CA ILE A 73 3.52 -4.20 3.04
C ILE A 73 4.85 -3.48 2.81
N PHE A 74 4.79 -2.24 2.31
CA PHE A 74 5.96 -1.40 2.12
C PHE A 74 6.82 -1.25 3.39
N SER A 75 6.19 -1.17 4.56
CA SER A 75 6.87 -1.04 5.85
C SER A 75 7.53 -2.33 6.32
N ILE A 76 7.03 -3.51 5.88
CA ILE A 76 7.54 -4.83 6.28
C ILE A 76 8.72 -5.24 5.40
N THR A 77 8.69 -4.91 4.11
CA THR A 77 9.68 -5.38 3.13
C THR A 77 10.67 -4.29 2.73
N TYR A 78 10.74 -3.17 3.46
CA TYR A 78 11.73 -2.11 3.26
C TYR A 78 13.16 -2.69 3.33
N GLY A 79 13.85 -2.76 2.19
CA GLY A 79 15.19 -3.36 2.05
C GLY A 79 15.25 -4.71 1.32
N ILE A 80 14.11 -5.33 0.99
CA ILE A 80 14.03 -6.59 0.23
C ILE A 80 13.26 -6.34 -1.07
N ASN A 81 14.02 -6.18 -2.16
CA ASN A 81 13.59 -6.20 -3.58
C ASN A 81 12.11 -5.81 -3.83
N HIS A 82 11.77 -4.54 -3.62
CA HIS A 82 10.41 -4.05 -3.81
C HIS A 82 10.16 -3.57 -5.24
N ASP A 83 9.16 -4.16 -5.90
CA ASP A 83 8.48 -3.50 -7.01
C ASP A 83 7.50 -2.48 -6.44
N PHE A 84 7.94 -1.21 -6.37
CA PHE A 84 7.12 -0.09 -5.96
C PHE A 84 7.12 1.03 -6.99
N ARG A 85 6.05 1.81 -7.01
CA ARG A 85 5.94 3.01 -7.85
C ARG A 85 5.40 4.16 -7.03
N ILE A 86 5.92 5.36 -7.28
CA ILE A 86 5.41 6.59 -6.69
C ILE A 86 4.61 7.31 -7.75
N LEU A 87 3.37 7.67 -7.43
CA LEU A 87 2.46 8.41 -8.29
C LEU A 87 2.04 9.71 -7.61
N ASN A 88 1.75 10.73 -8.40
CA ASN A 88 1.08 11.94 -7.93
C ASN A 88 -0.32 11.98 -8.55
N ILE A 89 -1.36 11.92 -7.70
CA ILE A 89 -2.76 11.91 -8.10
C ILE A 89 -3.44 13.10 -7.45
N SER A 90 -3.81 14.10 -8.25
CA SER A 90 -4.50 15.31 -7.76
C SER A 90 -3.77 16.01 -6.60
N GLY A 91 -2.43 16.09 -6.67
CA GLY A 91 -1.59 16.70 -5.64
C GLY A 91 -1.28 15.80 -4.43
N MET A 92 -1.79 14.56 -4.43
CA MET A 92 -1.51 13.56 -3.40
C MET A 92 -0.44 12.61 -3.90
N ARG A 93 0.63 12.46 -3.12
CA ARG A 93 1.67 11.49 -3.41
C ARG A 93 1.28 10.13 -2.84
N VAL A 94 1.29 9.13 -3.70
CA VAL A 94 0.78 7.79 -3.45
C VAL A 94 1.86 6.78 -3.81
N ILE A 95 2.12 5.85 -2.92
CA ILE A 95 3.05 4.76 -3.09
C ILE A 95 2.23 3.52 -3.45
N MET A 96 2.58 2.87 -4.55
CA MET A 96 2.06 1.58 -4.95
C MET A 96 3.10 0.53 -4.61
N ALA A 97 2.82 -0.37 -3.67
CA ALA A 97 3.72 -1.45 -3.29
C ALA A 97 3.13 -2.78 -3.76
N ARG A 98 3.92 -3.60 -4.48
CA ARG A 98 3.43 -4.90 -4.97
C ARG A 98 3.12 -5.83 -3.79
N ASP A 99 1.91 -6.36 -3.78
CA ASP A 99 1.46 -7.36 -2.82
C ASP A 99 1.73 -8.76 -3.38
N PHE A 100 2.86 -9.36 -2.99
CA PHE A 100 3.21 -10.74 -3.34
C PHE A 100 2.44 -11.78 -2.51
N GLY A 101 1.65 -11.35 -1.53
CA GLY A 101 1.07 -12.19 -0.49
C GLY A 101 2.13 -12.65 0.52
N ILE A 102 1.78 -12.59 1.81
CA ILE A 102 2.62 -13.01 2.95
C ILE A 102 3.20 -14.43 2.76
N ARG A 103 2.55 -15.29 1.96
CA ARG A 103 2.99 -16.68 1.71
C ARG A 103 4.09 -16.88 0.66
N ARG A 104 4.42 -15.89 -0.18
CA ARG A 104 5.50 -16.04 -1.18
C ARG A 104 6.82 -15.38 -0.80
N ALA A 105 6.79 -14.34 0.05
CA ALA A 105 8.00 -13.62 0.43
C ALA A 105 9.04 -14.47 1.19
N ILE A 106 8.63 -15.57 1.84
CA ILE A 106 9.54 -16.44 2.61
C ILE A 106 10.38 -17.37 1.70
N LYS A 107 10.00 -17.57 0.43
CA LYS A 107 10.65 -18.58 -0.43
C LYS A 107 11.84 -18.11 -1.27
N GLU A 108 12.16 -16.81 -1.31
CA GLU A 108 13.20 -16.31 -2.24
C GLU A 108 14.44 -15.69 -1.59
N SER A 109 14.60 -15.71 -0.26
CA SER A 109 15.81 -15.18 0.40
C SER A 109 16.61 -16.20 1.21
N TYR A 110 16.62 -17.46 0.79
CA TYR A 110 17.62 -18.45 1.25
C TYR A 110 18.55 -18.81 0.10
N ASN A 111 19.38 -17.85 -0.32
CA ASN A 111 20.60 -18.16 -1.05
C ASN A 111 21.77 -17.54 -0.29
N PRO A 112 22.30 -18.24 0.74
CA PRO A 112 23.53 -17.80 1.36
C PRO A 112 24.68 -18.23 0.44
N ILE A 113 25.33 -17.24 -0.19
CA ILE A 113 26.69 -17.31 -0.74
C ILE A 113 26.84 -18.15 -2.03
N GLY A 114 27.03 -17.44 -3.14
CA GLY A 114 27.60 -17.96 -4.39
C GLY A 114 28.58 -16.94 -4.96
N TYR A 115 29.81 -16.97 -4.46
CA TYR A 115 31.04 -16.49 -5.10
C TYR A 115 32.08 -17.58 -4.95
#